data_AF-A0A2V8QPG4-F1
#
_entry.id   AF-A0A2V8QPG4-F1
#
_cell.length_a   1.000
_cell.length_b   1.000
_cell.length_c   1.000
_cell.angle_alpha   90.00
_cell.angle_beta   90.00
_cell.angle_gamma   90.00
#
_symmetry.space_group_name_H-M   'P 1'
#
loop_
_entity.id
_entity.type
_entity.pdbx_description
1 polymer ?
#
loop_
_entity_poly.entity_id
_entity_poly.type
_entity_poly.pdbx_seq_one_letter_code
_entity_poly.pdbx_strand_id
1 'polypeptide(L)'
;MHEECERIAAEAAPSFLVNTVTDERGRVVRLYAGDWRAAHRRACAEYADSHTMKISERRAVVVASAGGAPHDINLIQAHKALEMASYACADGGHIVLVAECADGLGRADFLKWFDAADSRELEARLRQSYEVSGQTAWSLLTKAERFRVHLVSTLPDEDVRLMRMRPARTIEEALAQVGGETGGYVMPRGAAFMPFAERGAGGEALG
;
A
#
# COMPACT_ATOMS: atom_id res chain seq x y z
N MET A 1 12.11 5.18 9.76
CA MET A 1 12.42 5.47 8.33
C MET A 1 12.42 6.97 8.06
N HIS A 2 11.31 7.69 8.27
CA HIS A 2 11.27 9.16 8.10
C HIS A 2 12.37 9.90 8.88
N GLU A 3 12.53 9.62 10.18
CA GLU A 3 13.57 10.24 11.02
C GLU A 3 14.99 10.00 10.48
N GLU A 4 15.25 8.82 9.91
CA GLU A 4 16.54 8.47 9.33
C GLU A 4 16.77 9.20 8.00
N CYS A 5 15.75 9.31 7.15
CA CYS A 5 15.82 10.13 5.94
C CYS A 5 16.06 11.60 6.30
N GLU A 6 15.39 12.14 7.31
CA GLU A 6 15.65 13.49 7.81
C GLU A 6 17.06 13.65 8.38
N ARG A 7 17.58 12.64 9.09
CA ARG A 7 18.95 12.64 9.62
C ARG A 7 19.98 12.69 8.49
N ILE A 8 19.85 11.82 7.50
CA ILE A 8 20.74 11.77 6.31
C ILE A 8 20.62 13.07 5.50
N ALA A 9 19.40 13.57 5.27
CA ALA A 9 19.20 14.85 4.59
C ALA A 9 19.88 16.01 5.34
N ALA A 10 19.89 15.98 6.68
CA ALA A 10 20.57 16.97 7.50
C ALA A 10 22.09 16.99 7.27
N GLU A 11 22.71 15.84 7.04
CA GLU A 11 24.15 15.73 6.74
C GLU A 11 24.50 16.41 5.41
N ALA A 12 23.60 16.36 4.43
CA ALA A 12 23.75 17.08 3.17
C ALA A 12 23.53 18.60 3.28
N ALA A 13 23.02 19.08 4.43
CA ALA A 13 22.75 20.48 4.74
C ALA A 13 22.04 21.27 3.61
N PRO A 14 20.91 20.78 3.06
CA PRO A 14 20.23 21.43 1.95
C PRO A 14 19.78 22.84 2.35
N SER A 15 20.17 23.84 1.56
CA SER A 15 19.85 25.25 1.83
C SER A 15 18.44 25.65 1.39
N PHE A 16 17.82 24.86 0.52
CA PHE A 16 16.51 25.17 -0.06
C PHE A 16 15.83 23.90 -0.58
N LEU A 17 14.51 23.83 -0.48
CA LEU A 17 13.67 22.78 -1.06
C LEU A 17 12.67 23.38 -2.04
N VAL A 18 12.35 22.64 -3.10
CA VAL A 18 11.19 22.88 -3.96
C VAL A 18 10.45 21.56 -4.12
N ASN A 19 9.25 21.47 -3.53
CA ASN A 19 8.34 20.34 -3.72
C ASN A 19 7.07 20.81 -4.42
N THR A 20 6.49 19.92 -5.23
CA THR A 20 5.21 20.15 -5.89
C THR A 20 4.23 19.04 -5.54
N VAL A 21 2.95 19.41 -5.49
CA VAL A 21 1.85 18.45 -5.54
C VAL A 21 1.27 18.54 -6.94
N THR A 22 1.07 17.38 -7.58
CA THR A 22 0.55 17.29 -8.93
C THR A 22 -0.84 16.66 -8.94
N ASP A 23 -1.65 17.04 -9.91
CA ASP A 23 -2.86 16.28 -10.23
C ASP A 23 -2.56 15.01 -11.05
N GLU A 24 -3.61 14.28 -11.40
CA GLU A 24 -3.54 13.04 -12.18
C GLU A 24 -2.98 13.23 -13.60
N ARG A 25 -2.93 14.46 -14.11
CA ARG A 25 -2.33 14.80 -15.40
C ARG A 25 -0.87 15.25 -15.26
N GLY A 26 -0.31 15.15 -14.05
CA GLY A 26 1.05 15.62 -13.74
C GLY A 26 1.17 17.14 -13.68
N ARG A 27 0.06 17.89 -13.64
CA ARG A 27 0.12 19.36 -13.57
C ARG A 27 0.33 19.79 -12.12
N VAL A 28 1.23 20.74 -11.91
CA VAL A 28 1.49 21.32 -10.57
C VAL A 28 0.24 22.06 -10.10
N VAL A 29 -0.34 21.61 -8.99
CA VAL A 29 -1.49 22.26 -8.33
C VAL A 29 -1.08 23.05 -7.09
N ARG A 30 0.04 22.69 -6.46
CA ARG A 30 0.64 23.42 -5.33
C ARG A 30 2.16 23.32 -5.37
N LEU A 31 2.84 24.36 -4.91
CA LEU A 31 4.30 24.42 -4.81
C LEU A 31 4.70 24.91 -3.42
N TYR A 32 5.69 24.24 -2.82
CA TYR A 32 6.24 24.56 -1.52
C TYR A 32 7.73 24.76 -1.67
N ALA A 33 8.21 25.92 -1.23
CA ALA A 33 9.63 26.27 -1.33
C ALA A 33 10.12 27.03 -0.11
N GLY A 34 11.38 26.83 0.28
CA GLY A 34 11.99 27.46 1.46
C GLY A 34 12.90 26.52 2.23
N ASP A 35 12.97 26.71 3.55
CA ASP A 35 13.65 25.78 4.46
C ASP A 35 13.14 24.36 4.24
N TRP A 36 14.06 23.42 4.06
CA TRP A 36 13.72 22.08 3.58
C TRP A 36 12.84 21.31 4.55
N ARG A 37 13.01 21.48 5.87
CA ARG A 37 12.16 20.81 6.86
C ARG A 37 10.80 21.48 6.95
N ALA A 38 10.77 22.80 7.09
CA ALA A 38 9.53 23.56 7.24
C ALA A 38 8.64 23.45 6.00
N ALA A 39 9.21 23.58 4.80
CA ALA A 39 8.48 23.45 3.54
C ALA A 39 7.97 22.02 3.33
N HIS A 40 8.78 21.00 3.64
CA HIS A 40 8.34 19.60 3.56
C HIS A 40 7.19 19.30 4.54
N ARG A 41 7.33 19.70 5.82
CA ARG A 41 6.28 19.48 6.84
C ARG A 41 4.97 20.17 6.47
N ARG A 42 5.03 21.41 5.98
CA ARG A 42 3.84 22.12 5.51
C ARG A 42 3.17 21.38 4.34
N ALA A 43 3.96 20.93 3.36
CA ALA A 43 3.45 20.17 2.23
C ALA A 43 2.75 18.87 2.68
N CYS A 44 3.35 18.12 3.61
CA CYS A 44 2.77 16.90 4.16
C CYS A 44 1.46 17.15 4.92
N ALA A 45 1.40 18.19 5.76
CA ALA A 45 0.21 18.52 6.53
C ALA A 45 -0.98 18.89 5.63
N GLU A 46 -0.74 19.73 4.61
CA GLU A 46 -1.77 20.17 3.67
C GLU A 46 -2.20 19.05 2.70
N TYR A 47 -1.26 18.17 2.33
CA TYR A 47 -1.58 16.97 1.57
C TYR A 47 -2.45 16.01 2.38
N ALA A 48 -2.09 15.75 3.65
CA ALA A 48 -2.86 14.88 4.53
C ALA A 48 -4.31 15.39 4.73
N ASP A 49 -4.49 16.70 4.95
CA ASP A 49 -5.82 17.31 5.10
C ASP A 49 -6.74 17.07 3.89
N SER A 50 -6.16 17.00 2.69
CA SER A 50 -6.91 16.83 1.44
C SER A 50 -6.97 15.40 0.90
N HIS A 51 -6.08 14.51 1.34
CA HIS A 51 -5.92 13.14 0.81
C HIS A 51 -6.11 12.04 1.86
N THR A 52 -6.51 12.40 3.08
CA THR A 52 -6.97 11.45 4.10
C THR A 52 -8.50 11.38 4.10
N MET A 53 -9.04 10.16 4.10
CA MET A 53 -10.47 9.90 4.17
C MET A 53 -10.82 9.30 5.53
N LYS A 54 -11.63 10.01 6.31
CA LYS A 54 -12.14 9.47 7.57
C LYS A 54 -13.17 8.38 7.29
N ILE A 55 -12.98 7.23 7.93
CA ILE A 55 -13.94 6.12 7.93
C ILE A 55 -14.43 5.89 9.35
N SER A 56 -15.71 5.51 9.51
CA SER A 56 -16.30 5.31 10.84
C SER A 56 -15.70 4.11 11.58
N GLU A 57 -15.34 3.08 10.83
CA GLU A 57 -14.76 1.83 11.33
C GLU A 57 -14.08 1.08 10.19
N ARG A 58 -13.22 0.12 10.52
CA ARG A 58 -12.70 -0.86 9.56
C ARG A 58 -13.78 -1.88 9.21
N ARG A 59 -13.81 -2.36 7.96
CA ARG A 59 -14.78 -3.33 7.47
C ARG A 59 -14.14 -4.69 7.20
N ALA A 60 -14.92 -5.75 7.30
CA ALA A 60 -14.44 -7.11 7.04
C ALA A 60 -14.06 -7.33 5.57
N VAL A 61 -14.69 -6.59 4.64
CA VAL A 61 -14.42 -6.68 3.20
C VAL A 61 -14.04 -5.31 2.63
N VAL A 62 -12.92 -5.26 1.89
CA VAL A 62 -12.51 -4.09 1.11
C VAL A 62 -12.20 -4.51 -0.33
N VAL A 63 -12.86 -3.89 -1.30
CA VAL A 63 -12.55 -4.03 -2.72
C VAL A 63 -11.76 -2.80 -3.14
N ALA A 64 -10.52 -2.97 -3.61
CA ALA A 64 -9.66 -1.88 -4.01
C ALA A 64 -9.12 -2.10 -5.41
N SER A 65 -9.31 -1.13 -6.31
CA SER A 65 -8.63 -1.10 -7.60
C SER A 65 -7.34 -0.30 -7.49
N ALA A 66 -6.29 -0.76 -8.18
CA ALA A 66 -5.05 0.00 -8.30
C ALA A 66 -5.20 1.27 -9.15
N GLY A 67 -6.33 1.44 -9.86
CA GLY A 67 -6.67 2.65 -10.63
C GLY A 67 -6.37 2.57 -12.13
N GLY A 68 -6.02 1.38 -12.65
CA GLY A 68 -5.66 1.17 -14.04
C GLY A 68 -4.28 1.73 -14.41
N ALA A 69 -3.91 1.63 -15.68
CA ALA A 69 -2.60 2.05 -16.15
C ALA A 69 -2.37 3.56 -15.92
N PRO A 70 -1.17 3.98 -15.46
CA PRO A 70 0.02 3.15 -15.23
C PRO A 70 0.14 2.58 -13.81
N HIS A 71 -0.85 2.79 -12.94
CA HIS A 71 -0.76 2.43 -11.51
C HIS A 71 -0.85 0.93 -11.23
N ASP A 72 -1.39 0.16 -12.17
CA ASP A 72 -1.49 -1.30 -12.10
C ASP A 72 -0.62 -2.03 -13.13
N ILE A 73 0.37 -1.34 -13.71
CA ILE A 73 1.25 -1.91 -14.73
C ILE A 73 1.92 -3.20 -14.25
N ASN A 74 2.29 -3.28 -12.97
CA ASN A 74 2.83 -4.47 -12.32
C ASN A 74 2.48 -4.52 -10.83
N LEU A 75 2.69 -5.68 -10.20
CA LEU A 75 2.34 -5.89 -8.80
C LEU A 75 3.08 -4.96 -7.83
N ILE A 76 4.35 -4.64 -8.11
CA ILE A 76 5.13 -3.69 -7.28
C ILE A 76 4.42 -2.34 -7.20
N GLN A 77 3.81 -1.85 -8.28
CA GLN A 77 3.01 -0.61 -8.22
C GLN A 77 1.65 -0.85 -7.58
N ALA A 78 0.95 -1.92 -7.95
CA ALA A 78 -0.39 -2.23 -7.45
C ALA A 78 -0.44 -2.42 -5.92
N HIS A 79 0.65 -2.88 -5.30
CA HIS A 79 0.70 -3.07 -3.84
C HIS A 79 0.44 -1.77 -3.05
N LYS A 80 0.61 -0.59 -3.65
CA LYS A 80 0.27 0.69 -3.01
C LYS A 80 -1.22 0.78 -2.69
N ALA A 81 -2.08 0.24 -3.55
CA ALA A 81 -3.51 0.16 -3.30
C ALA A 81 -3.84 -0.88 -2.21
N LEU A 82 -3.10 -2.00 -2.15
CA LEU A 82 -3.21 -2.97 -1.06
C LEU A 82 -2.84 -2.34 0.29
N GLU A 83 -1.78 -1.53 0.33
CA GLU A 83 -1.37 -0.80 1.54
C GLU A 83 -2.52 0.06 2.06
N MET A 84 -3.13 0.86 1.18
CA MET A 84 -4.25 1.72 1.56
C MET A 84 -5.49 0.93 1.98
N ALA A 85 -5.82 -0.14 1.25
CA ALA A 85 -6.93 -1.03 1.59
C ALA A 85 -6.75 -1.65 2.99
N SER A 86 -5.51 -1.95 3.40
CA SER A 86 -5.21 -2.52 4.72
C SER A 86 -5.57 -1.59 5.89
N TYR A 87 -5.62 -0.27 5.69
CA TYR A 87 -6.07 0.68 6.71
C TYR A 87 -7.59 0.68 6.88
N ALA A 88 -8.32 0.30 5.83
CA ALA A 88 -9.78 0.21 5.83
C ALA A 88 -10.31 -1.19 6.18
N CYS A 89 -9.47 -2.22 6.09
CA CYS A 89 -9.84 -3.60 6.35
C CYS A 89 -9.63 -4.00 7.82
N ALA A 90 -10.61 -4.71 8.39
CA ALA A 90 -10.50 -5.28 9.73
C ALA A 90 -9.53 -6.47 9.72
N ASP A 91 -8.82 -6.68 10.82
CA ASP A 91 -7.83 -7.76 10.97
C ASP A 91 -8.46 -9.13 10.67
N GLY A 92 -7.78 -9.95 9.87
CA GLY A 92 -8.30 -11.24 9.39
C GLY A 92 -9.35 -11.16 8.27
N GLY A 93 -9.78 -9.94 7.91
CA GLY A 93 -10.74 -9.68 6.83
C GLY A 93 -10.20 -9.94 5.43
N HIS A 94 -11.04 -9.65 4.45
CA HIS A 94 -10.82 -9.88 3.04
C HIS A 94 -10.50 -8.59 2.29
N ILE A 95 -9.43 -8.63 1.48
CA ILE A 95 -9.09 -7.54 0.56
C ILE A 95 -9.13 -8.09 -0.86
N VAL A 96 -10.03 -7.59 -1.70
CA VAL A 96 -10.06 -7.87 -3.13
C VAL A 96 -9.29 -6.77 -3.84
N LEU A 97 -8.04 -7.06 -4.21
CA LEU A 97 -7.19 -6.17 -5.01
C LEU A 97 -7.45 -6.42 -6.50
N VAL A 98 -7.83 -5.38 -7.22
CA VAL A 98 -8.06 -5.41 -8.67
C VAL A 98 -6.92 -4.65 -9.36
N ALA A 99 -6.09 -5.36 -10.09
CA ALA A 99 -4.92 -4.81 -10.77
C ALA A 99 -4.52 -5.71 -11.95
N GLU A 100 -4.47 -5.18 -13.18
CA GLU A 100 -4.19 -6.01 -14.36
C GLU A 100 -2.81 -6.68 -14.29
N CYS A 101 -1.79 -5.94 -13.86
CA CYS A 101 -0.39 -6.36 -13.79
C CYS A 101 0.15 -6.87 -15.13
N ALA A 102 -0.10 -6.13 -16.23
CA ALA A 102 0.27 -6.51 -17.58
C ALA A 102 1.80 -6.71 -17.80
N ASP A 103 2.64 -6.03 -17.00
CA ASP A 103 4.11 -6.18 -16.94
C ASP A 103 4.55 -7.13 -15.80
N GLY A 104 3.65 -8.04 -15.42
CA GLY A 104 3.91 -9.07 -14.42
C GLY A 104 4.18 -8.49 -13.03
N LEU A 105 5.23 -9.00 -12.38
CA LEU A 105 5.62 -8.59 -11.04
C LEU A 105 6.43 -7.28 -11.02
N GLY A 106 6.89 -6.81 -12.19
CA GLY A 106 7.72 -5.61 -12.35
C GLY A 106 9.22 -5.84 -12.17
N ARG A 107 9.60 -7.00 -11.62
CA ARG A 107 10.98 -7.46 -11.43
C ARG A 107 11.03 -8.98 -11.54
N ALA A 108 11.92 -9.52 -12.37
CA ALA A 108 12.05 -10.96 -12.56
C ALA A 108 12.47 -11.70 -11.27
N ASP A 109 13.22 -11.03 -10.39
CA ASP A 109 13.73 -11.57 -9.15
C ASP A 109 12.82 -11.30 -7.94
N PHE A 110 11.57 -10.85 -8.16
CA PHE A 110 10.66 -10.51 -7.07
C PHE A 110 10.24 -11.73 -6.23
N LEU A 111 10.00 -12.87 -6.88
CA LEU A 111 9.50 -14.08 -6.20
C LEU A 111 10.48 -14.68 -5.20
N LYS A 112 11.80 -14.47 -5.37
CA LYS A 112 12.84 -14.99 -4.47
C LYS A 112 12.61 -14.61 -3.00
N TRP A 113 11.95 -13.47 -2.77
CA TRP A 113 11.65 -12.99 -1.42
C TRP A 113 10.60 -13.84 -0.69
N PHE A 114 9.74 -14.54 -1.45
CA PHE A 114 8.68 -15.39 -0.91
C PHE A 114 9.11 -16.84 -0.64
N ASP A 115 10.40 -17.13 -0.84
CA ASP A 115 11.08 -18.34 -0.31
C ASP A 115 11.26 -18.26 1.21
N ALA A 116 11.00 -17.10 1.82
CA ALA A 116 10.92 -16.96 3.27
C ALA A 116 9.67 -17.68 3.81
N ALA A 117 9.78 -18.26 5.01
CA ALA A 117 8.67 -18.92 5.67
C ALA A 117 7.57 -17.91 6.05
N ASP A 118 7.99 -16.73 6.55
CA ASP A 118 7.11 -15.65 6.98
C ASP A 118 7.76 -14.26 6.78
N SER A 119 6.98 -13.22 7.07
CA SER A 119 7.42 -11.82 7.00
C SER A 119 8.60 -11.49 7.92
N ARG A 120 8.79 -12.19 9.04
CA ARG A 120 9.90 -11.95 9.97
C ARG A 120 11.21 -12.48 9.42
N GLU A 121 11.19 -13.67 8.82
CA GLU A 121 12.35 -14.21 8.12
C GLU A 121 12.74 -13.34 6.92
N LEU A 122 11.76 -12.89 6.14
CA LEU A 122 11.99 -11.97 5.02
C LEU A 122 12.63 -10.66 5.51
N GLU A 123 12.12 -10.09 6.61
CA GLU A 123 12.71 -8.90 7.24
C GLU A 123 14.17 -9.13 7.67
N ALA A 124 14.47 -10.29 8.28
CA ALA A 124 15.82 -10.63 8.68
C ALA A 124 16.79 -10.70 7.48
N ARG A 125 16.35 -11.29 6.35
CA ARG A 125 17.12 -11.30 5.09
C ARG A 125 17.35 -9.89 4.56
N LEU A 126 16.33 -9.04 4.56
CA LEU A 126 16.41 -7.63 4.12
C LEU A 126 17.40 -6.80 4.93
N ARG A 127 17.50 -7.04 6.24
CA ARG A 127 18.46 -6.35 7.11
C ARG A 127 19.91 -6.69 6.79
N GLN A 128 20.18 -7.86 6.21
CA GLN A 128 21.52 -8.29 5.82
C GLN A 128 21.89 -7.85 4.41
N SER A 129 20.93 -7.86 3.47
CA SER A 129 21.14 -7.46 2.08
C SER A 129 19.91 -6.71 1.57
N TYR A 130 19.94 -5.39 1.73
CA TYR A 130 18.80 -4.55 1.37
C TYR A 130 18.59 -4.45 -0.14
N GLU A 131 17.35 -4.69 -0.58
CA GLU A 131 16.87 -4.35 -1.91
C GLU A 131 15.49 -3.69 -1.82
N VAL A 132 15.23 -2.69 -2.67
CA VAL A 132 13.95 -1.98 -2.69
C VAL A 132 12.76 -2.91 -2.99
N SER A 133 12.95 -3.87 -3.89
CA SER A 133 11.95 -4.91 -4.20
C SER A 133 11.66 -5.78 -2.97
N GLY A 134 12.68 -6.06 -2.15
CA GLY A 134 12.50 -6.81 -0.91
C GLY A 134 11.59 -6.08 0.09
N GLN A 135 11.73 -4.76 0.26
CA GLN A 135 10.82 -3.99 1.13
C GLN A 135 9.36 -4.11 0.65
N THR A 136 9.14 -4.10 -0.67
CA THR A 136 7.81 -4.29 -1.25
C THR A 136 7.28 -5.70 -0.97
N ALA A 137 8.13 -6.73 -1.15
CA ALA A 137 7.77 -8.11 -0.85
C ALA A 137 7.45 -8.32 0.64
N TRP A 138 8.24 -7.72 1.54
CA TRP A 138 7.99 -7.72 2.98
C TRP A 138 6.64 -7.10 3.32
N SER A 139 6.35 -5.92 2.76
CA SER A 139 5.07 -5.25 2.95
C SER A 139 3.93 -6.16 2.49
N LEU A 140 4.01 -6.67 1.26
CA LEU A 140 2.99 -7.54 0.69
C LEU A 140 2.76 -8.79 1.55
N LEU A 141 3.82 -9.51 1.92
CA LEU A 141 3.74 -10.73 2.72
C LEU A 141 3.13 -10.46 4.11
N THR A 142 3.54 -9.38 4.78
CA THR A 142 2.96 -8.96 6.06
C THR A 142 1.45 -8.74 5.96
N LYS A 143 0.96 -8.20 4.84
CA LYS A 143 -0.48 -8.00 4.61
C LYS A 143 -1.16 -9.32 4.25
N ALA A 144 -0.54 -10.17 3.44
CA ALA A 144 -1.08 -11.49 3.08
C ALA A 144 -1.18 -12.45 4.29
N GLU A 145 -0.33 -12.27 5.31
CA GLU A 145 -0.42 -12.99 6.58
C GLU A 145 -1.56 -12.48 7.48
N ARG A 146 -1.85 -11.18 7.42
CA ARG A 146 -2.86 -10.52 8.26
C ARG A 146 -4.26 -10.50 7.65
N PHE A 147 -4.36 -10.56 6.33
CA PHE A 147 -5.61 -10.46 5.56
C PHE A 147 -5.70 -11.55 4.51
N ARG A 148 -6.93 -11.92 4.14
CA ARG A 148 -7.20 -12.80 3.00
C ARG A 148 -7.21 -11.95 1.73
N VAL A 149 -6.04 -11.82 1.11
CA VAL A 149 -5.89 -11.02 -0.10
C VAL A 149 -6.27 -11.83 -1.33
N HIS A 150 -7.30 -11.40 -2.04
CA HIS A 150 -7.71 -11.93 -3.34
C HIS A 150 -7.20 -10.98 -4.43
N LEU A 151 -6.43 -11.49 -5.38
CA LEU A 151 -5.87 -10.70 -6.48
C LEU A 151 -6.59 -11.04 -7.78
N VAL A 152 -7.32 -10.05 -8.30
CA VAL A 152 -7.88 -10.08 -9.65
C VAL A 152 -6.86 -9.48 -10.61
N SER A 153 -6.17 -10.34 -11.39
CA SER A 153 -5.08 -9.93 -12.29
C SER A 153 -4.87 -10.91 -13.46
N THR A 154 -3.98 -10.54 -14.37
CA THR A 154 -3.49 -11.43 -15.45
C THR A 154 -2.30 -12.30 -15.04
N LEU A 155 -1.79 -12.17 -13.80
CA LEU A 155 -0.65 -12.95 -13.32
C LEU A 155 -0.92 -14.47 -13.35
N PRO A 156 0.12 -15.30 -13.47
CA PRO A 156 0.01 -16.74 -13.24
C PRO A 156 -0.50 -17.03 -11.83
N ASP A 157 -1.47 -17.93 -11.70
CA ASP A 157 -2.05 -18.25 -10.39
C ASP A 157 -0.99 -18.78 -9.40
N GLU A 158 0.01 -19.49 -9.89
CA GLU A 158 1.11 -20.04 -9.10
C GLU A 158 1.93 -18.94 -8.43
N ASP A 159 2.27 -17.87 -9.15
CA ASP A 159 2.96 -16.72 -8.61
C ASP A 159 2.13 -16.04 -7.51
N VAL A 160 0.82 -15.86 -7.75
CA VAL A 160 -0.10 -15.27 -6.78
C VAL A 160 -0.13 -16.10 -5.48
N ARG A 161 -0.16 -17.43 -5.60
CA ARG A 161 -0.15 -18.34 -4.44
C ARG A 161 1.21 -18.34 -3.73
N LEU A 162 2.33 -18.25 -4.45
CA LEU A 162 3.66 -18.11 -3.85
C LEU A 162 3.73 -16.89 -2.95
N MET A 163 3.08 -15.79 -3.36
CA MET A 163 2.98 -14.56 -2.56
C MET A 163 1.95 -14.62 -1.42
N ARG A 164 1.41 -15.81 -1.12
CA ARG A 164 0.39 -16.08 -0.09
C ARG A 164 -0.95 -15.38 -0.34
N MET A 165 -1.22 -14.98 -1.59
CA MET A 165 -2.49 -14.40 -2.01
C MET A 165 -3.37 -15.46 -2.71
N ARG A 166 -4.65 -15.12 -2.91
CA ARG A 166 -5.64 -15.97 -3.58
C ARG A 166 -5.89 -15.44 -4.99
N PRO A 167 -5.59 -16.20 -6.06
CA PRO A 167 -5.87 -15.74 -7.41
C PRO A 167 -7.38 -15.72 -7.70
N ALA A 168 -7.79 -14.76 -8.52
CA ALA A 168 -9.10 -14.68 -9.14
C ALA A 168 -8.97 -14.01 -10.52
N ARG A 169 -9.89 -14.31 -11.45
CA ARG A 169 -9.92 -13.73 -12.79
C ARG A 169 -10.99 -12.66 -12.95
N THR A 170 -12.01 -12.66 -12.10
CA THR A 170 -13.00 -11.58 -12.04
C THR A 170 -13.30 -11.16 -10.60
N ILE A 171 -13.93 -9.99 -10.45
CA ILE A 171 -14.37 -9.50 -9.13
C ILE A 171 -15.43 -10.44 -8.55
N GLU A 172 -16.33 -10.97 -9.38
CA GLU A 172 -17.36 -11.93 -8.98
C GLU A 172 -16.74 -13.22 -8.43
N GLU A 173 -15.70 -13.73 -9.08
CA GLU A 173 -14.95 -14.88 -8.58
C GLU A 173 -14.30 -14.58 -7.21
N ALA A 174 -13.63 -13.43 -7.09
CA ALA A 174 -13.02 -13.02 -5.83
C ALA A 174 -14.06 -12.88 -4.71
N LEU A 175 -15.21 -12.26 -4.98
CA LEU A 175 -16.30 -12.08 -4.02
C LEU A 175 -16.96 -13.42 -3.63
N ALA A 176 -17.07 -14.37 -4.56
CA ALA A 176 -17.53 -15.72 -4.25
C ALA A 176 -16.60 -16.43 -3.25
N GLN A 177 -15.28 -16.16 -3.31
CA GLN A 177 -14.30 -16.69 -2.36
C GLN A 177 -14.28 -15.97 -0.98
N VAL A 178 -14.88 -14.77 -0.87
CA VAL A 178 -15.03 -14.06 0.41
C VAL A 178 -16.05 -14.78 1.29
N GLY A 179 -17.21 -15.12 0.70
CA GLY A 179 -18.25 -15.95 1.33
C GLY A 179 -19.07 -15.23 2.40
N GLY A 180 -20.34 -14.94 2.12
CA GLY A 180 -21.39 -14.56 3.08
C GLY A 180 -21.22 -13.26 3.88
N GLU A 181 -20.00 -12.71 3.99
CA GLU A 181 -19.74 -11.42 4.63
C GLU A 181 -20.43 -10.31 3.85
N THR A 182 -21.17 -9.46 4.55
CA THR A 182 -21.92 -8.34 3.96
C THR A 182 -21.48 -7.01 4.57
N GLY A 183 -21.43 -5.97 3.75
CA GLY A 183 -20.98 -4.63 4.15
C GLY A 183 -19.45 -4.48 4.04
N GLY A 184 -19.02 -3.53 3.21
CA GLY A 184 -17.60 -3.31 2.92
C GLY A 184 -17.33 -1.95 2.31
N TYR A 185 -16.06 -1.66 2.07
CA TYR A 185 -15.65 -0.47 1.33
C TYR A 185 -15.28 -0.83 -0.10
N VAL A 186 -15.57 0.08 -1.03
CA VAL A 186 -15.06 0.06 -2.39
C VAL A 186 -14.14 1.25 -2.57
N MET A 187 -12.91 1.00 -3.00
CA MET A 187 -11.87 2.00 -3.27
C MET A 187 -11.52 1.95 -4.76
N PRO A 188 -12.22 2.71 -5.63
CA PRO A 188 -12.00 2.68 -7.08
C PRO A 188 -10.59 3.10 -7.51
N ARG A 189 -9.91 3.87 -6.66
CA ARG A 189 -8.50 4.27 -6.82
C ARG A 189 -7.80 4.14 -5.47
N GLY A 190 -7.39 2.92 -5.16
CA GLY A 190 -6.94 2.52 -3.83
C GLY A 190 -5.74 3.33 -3.33
N ALA A 191 -4.82 3.73 -4.21
CA ALA A 191 -3.65 4.50 -3.82
C ALA A 191 -3.87 6.03 -3.75
N ALA A 192 -5.07 6.54 -4.09
CA ALA A 192 -5.32 7.97 -4.17
C ALA A 192 -5.63 8.64 -2.82
N PHE A 193 -6.17 7.88 -1.87
CA PHE A 193 -6.56 8.37 -0.55
C PHE A 193 -6.10 7.41 0.54
N MET A 194 -5.73 7.97 1.69
CA MET A 194 -5.40 7.21 2.88
C MET A 194 -6.65 7.08 3.77
N PRO A 195 -7.22 5.87 3.95
CA PRO A 195 -8.29 5.67 4.92
C PRO A 195 -7.78 5.83 6.34
N PHE A 196 -8.55 6.50 7.18
CA PHE A 196 -8.24 6.68 8.60
C PHE A 196 -9.49 6.39 9.44
N ALA A 197 -9.44 5.31 10.21
CA ALA A 197 -10.45 5.02 11.23
C ALA A 197 -10.05 5.73 12.53
N GLU A 198 -10.92 6.60 13.05
CA GLU A 198 -10.74 7.12 14.40
C GLU A 198 -10.80 5.94 15.37
N ARG A 199 -9.81 5.83 16.29
CA ARG A 199 -9.94 4.88 17.40
C ARG A 199 -11.16 5.32 18.21
N GLY A 200 -12.19 4.48 18.26
CA GLY A 200 -13.30 4.68 19.17
C GLY A 200 -12.75 4.95 20.57
N ALA A 201 -13.31 5.93 21.27
CA ALA A 201 -12.98 6.25 22.65
C ALA A 201 -13.27 5.02 23.54
N GLY A 202 -12.28 4.14 23.69
CA GLY A 202 -12.45 2.84 24.34
C GLY A 202 -11.29 1.91 24.03
N GLY A 203 -10.10 2.24 24.52
CA GLY A 203 -8.90 1.42 24.34
C GLY A 203 -7.71 2.04 25.05
N GLU A 204 -7.65 1.73 26.34
CA GLU A 204 -6.59 1.92 27.34
C GLU A 204 -5.30 2.66 26.93
N ALA A 205 -5.01 3.70 27.73
CA ALA A 205 -3.68 4.28 27.84
C ALA A 205 -2.67 3.18 28.22
N LEU A 206 -1.71 2.92 27.34
CA LEU A 206 -0.50 2.19 27.69
C LEU A 206 0.42 3.16 28.44
N GLY A 207 0.53 2.96 29.75
CA GLY A 207 1.66 3.43 30.56
C GLY A 207 2.90 2.56 30.37
#